data_AF-A0A0P9I1U8-F1
#
_entry.id   AF-A0A0P9I1U8-F1
#
_cell.length_a   1.000
_cell.length_b   1.000
_cell.length_c   1.000
_cell.angle_alpha   90.00
_cell.angle_beta   90.00
_cell.angle_gamma   90.00
#
_symmetry.space_group_name_H-M   'P 1'
#
loop_
_entity.id
_entity.type
_entity.pdbx_description
1 polymer ?
#
loop_
_entity_poly.entity_id
_entity_poly.type
_entity_poly.pdbx_seq_one_letter_code
_entity_poly.pdbx_strand_id
1 'polypeptide(L)'
;MSAILEIYIVIAMSIFFMGAYAIGSRRNYKIQKKVWSTLSKELKPFCKSVKHQGFGSSGFRVGCLPENAPISKLEVTVTLLAREMPLYYVYSKFKGRHDKIIIRSNFRKPPKFRIEIQKEWMITKEMQQSLMELEEIKLNGFPKTLKMRAPEKHQVAKLFSSKALLANLQRLNGCIERLSIMHEEPQLLLICALRENLIQPLLKLVTQLGEGVKIITGR
;
A
#
# COMPACT_ATOMS: atom_id res chain seq x y z
N MET A 1 -35.48 31.43 -26.52
CA MET A 1 -34.86 31.80 -25.22
C MET A 1 -34.28 30.60 -24.49
N SER A 2 -34.87 29.40 -24.58
CA SER A 2 -34.35 28.14 -23.99
C SER A 2 -32.98 27.72 -24.53
N ALA A 3 -32.76 27.73 -25.85
CA ALA A 3 -31.50 27.26 -26.45
C ALA A 3 -30.27 28.09 -26.02
N ILE A 4 -30.44 29.41 -25.85
CA ILE A 4 -29.35 30.29 -25.40
C ILE A 4 -28.98 29.97 -23.94
N LEU A 5 -29.99 29.74 -23.09
CA LEU A 5 -29.78 29.33 -21.70
C LEU A 5 -29.09 27.96 -21.61
N GLU A 6 -29.49 26.99 -22.43
CA GLU A 6 -28.87 25.67 -22.52
C GLU A 6 -27.37 25.77 -22.90
N ILE A 7 -27.04 26.60 -23.90
CA ILE A 7 -25.65 26.85 -24.31
C ILE A 7 -24.85 27.45 -23.17
N TYR A 8 -25.39 28.46 -22.46
CA TYR A 8 -24.69 29.05 -21.31
C TYR A 8 -24.45 28.05 -20.18
N ILE A 9 -25.41 27.16 -19.90
CA ILE A 9 -25.25 26.09 -18.90
C ILE A 9 -24.11 25.15 -19.31
N VAL A 10 -24.08 24.71 -20.56
CA VAL A 10 -23.02 23.80 -21.06
C VAL A 10 -21.65 24.48 -21.01
N ILE A 11 -21.56 25.76 -21.37
CA ILE A 11 -20.31 26.53 -21.28
C ILE A 11 -19.87 26.66 -19.82
N ALA A 12 -20.77 27.03 -18.91
CA ALA A 12 -20.46 27.17 -17.50
C ALA A 12 -19.99 25.84 -16.89
N MET A 13 -20.67 24.73 -17.19
CA MET A 13 -20.27 23.40 -16.75
C MET A 13 -18.90 23.01 -17.31
N SER A 14 -18.66 23.25 -18.60
CA SER A 14 -17.38 22.99 -19.25
C SER A 14 -16.23 23.73 -18.57
N ILE A 15 -16.40 25.03 -18.32
CA ILE A 15 -15.42 25.86 -17.61
C ILE A 15 -15.18 25.33 -16.19
N PHE A 16 -16.25 24.98 -15.48
CA PHE A 16 -16.16 24.40 -14.14
C PHE A 16 -15.34 23.11 -14.12
N PHE A 17 -15.63 22.16 -15.01
CA PHE A 17 -14.92 20.88 -15.06
C PHE A 17 -13.46 21.05 -15.50
N MET A 18 -13.17 21.94 -16.47
CA MET A 18 -11.79 22.25 -16.86
C MET A 18 -11.00 22.87 -15.71
N GLY A 19 -11.59 23.81 -14.97
CA GLY A 19 -10.98 24.42 -13.79
C GLY A 19 -10.70 23.39 -12.69
N ALA A 20 -11.69 22.55 -12.39
CA ALA A 20 -11.56 21.47 -11.41
C ALA A 20 -10.44 20.48 -11.82
N TYR A 21 -10.38 20.10 -13.10
CA TYR A 21 -9.35 19.22 -13.63
C TYR A 21 -7.95 19.82 -13.45
N ALA A 22 -7.77 21.08 -13.84
CA ALA A 22 -6.48 21.76 -13.74
C ALA A 22 -6.00 21.90 -12.28
N ILE A 23 -6.90 22.28 -11.37
CA ILE A 23 -6.60 22.42 -9.93
C ILE A 23 -6.28 21.05 -9.32
N GLY A 24 -7.12 20.04 -9.58
CA GLY A 24 -6.96 18.68 -9.09
C GLY A 24 -5.65 18.04 -9.55
N SER A 25 -5.34 18.15 -10.84
CA SER A 25 -4.11 17.64 -11.44
C SER A 25 -2.87 18.29 -10.85
N ARG A 26 -2.87 19.63 -10.68
CA ARG A 26 -1.76 20.36 -10.04
C ARG A 26 -1.56 19.93 -8.58
N ARG A 27 -2.64 19.73 -7.82
CA ARG A 27 -2.56 19.22 -6.44
C ARG A 27 -1.97 17.82 -6.39
N ASN A 28 -2.44 16.91 -7.26
CA ASN A 28 -1.90 15.56 -7.36
C ASN A 28 -0.41 15.57 -7.74
N TYR A 29 0.01 16.38 -8.71
CA TYR A 29 1.42 16.50 -9.09
C TYR A 29 2.30 16.97 -7.92
N LYS A 30 1.84 17.95 -7.13
CA LYS A 30 2.55 18.39 -5.91
C LYS A 30 2.70 17.25 -4.89
N ILE A 31 1.65 16.46 -4.66
CA ILE A 31 1.70 15.30 -3.76
C ILE A 31 2.69 14.25 -4.29
N GLN A 32 2.60 13.90 -5.58
CA GLN A 32 3.51 12.94 -6.20
C GLN A 32 4.97 13.38 -6.06
N LYS A 33 5.29 14.65 -6.38
CA LYS A 33 6.66 15.19 -6.25
C LYS A 33 7.18 15.10 -4.82
N LYS A 34 6.32 15.42 -3.84
CA LYS A 34 6.68 15.34 -2.42
C LYS A 34 6.96 13.90 -1.98
N VAL A 35 6.03 13.00 -2.29
CA VAL A 35 6.14 11.57 -1.95
C VAL A 35 7.34 10.93 -2.65
N TRP A 36 7.58 11.25 -3.93
CA TRP A 36 8.75 10.79 -4.67
C TRP A 36 10.06 11.31 -4.06
N SER A 37 10.11 12.58 -3.63
CA SER A 37 11.31 13.12 -2.97
C SER A 37 11.65 12.35 -1.70
N THR A 38 10.64 12.04 -0.86
CA THR A 38 10.83 11.27 0.37
C THR A 38 11.16 9.80 0.07
N LEU A 39 10.43 9.16 -0.83
CA LEU A 39 10.63 7.76 -1.20
C LEU A 39 11.99 7.52 -1.87
N SER A 40 12.40 8.39 -2.80
CA SER A 40 13.68 8.25 -3.50
C SER A 40 14.88 8.41 -2.56
N LYS A 41 14.79 9.25 -1.53
CA LYS A 41 15.83 9.36 -0.49
C LYS A 41 16.02 8.05 0.28
N GLU A 42 14.93 7.35 0.60
CA GLU A 42 14.99 6.07 1.31
C GLU A 42 15.39 4.90 0.38
N LEU A 43 14.99 4.93 -0.90
CA LEU A 43 15.28 3.84 -1.83
C LEU A 43 16.70 3.88 -2.42
N LYS A 44 17.26 5.07 -2.68
CA LYS A 44 18.58 5.21 -3.33
C LYS A 44 19.73 4.48 -2.61
N PRO A 45 19.86 4.53 -1.27
CA PRO A 45 20.91 3.80 -0.55
C PRO A 45 20.71 2.27 -0.55
N PHE A 46 19.48 1.83 -0.79
CA PHE A 46 19.07 0.43 -0.63
C PHE A 46 19.04 -0.34 -1.96
N CYS A 47 18.81 0.37 -3.08
CA CYS A 47 18.58 -0.22 -4.40
C CYS A 47 19.72 0.10 -5.36
N LYS A 48 20.22 -0.92 -6.09
CA LYS A 48 21.23 -0.74 -7.15
C LYS A 48 20.76 0.18 -8.27
N SER A 49 19.50 0.00 -8.66
CA SER A 49 18.84 0.78 -9.69
C SER A 49 17.37 0.98 -9.33
N VAL A 50 16.84 2.11 -9.78
CA VAL A 50 15.46 2.52 -9.53
C VAL A 50 14.80 2.81 -10.87
N LYS A 51 13.75 2.06 -11.21
CA LYS A 51 12.91 2.29 -12.39
C LYS A 51 11.65 3.02 -11.98
N HIS A 52 11.41 4.20 -12.54
CA HIS A 52 10.25 5.02 -12.25
C HIS A 52 9.27 5.00 -13.44
N GLN A 53 7.99 4.79 -13.17
CA GLN A 53 6.90 4.81 -14.14
C GLN A 53 5.76 5.70 -13.62
N GLY A 54 5.47 6.81 -14.30
CA GLY A 54 4.36 7.70 -13.94
C GLY A 54 3.03 7.23 -14.52
N PHE A 55 1.92 7.54 -13.82
CA PHE A 55 0.55 7.27 -14.26
C PHE A 55 -0.25 8.58 -14.42
N GLY A 56 0.39 9.63 -14.93
CA GLY A 56 -0.21 10.97 -15.02
C GLY A 56 -0.49 11.57 -13.63
N SER A 57 -1.70 12.10 -13.42
CA SER A 57 -2.13 12.65 -12.12
C SER A 57 -2.46 11.56 -11.07
N SER A 58 -2.68 10.32 -11.49
CA SER A 58 -3.18 9.24 -10.63
C SER A 58 -2.12 8.63 -9.71
N GLY A 59 -0.83 8.91 -9.94
CA GLY A 59 0.27 8.41 -9.12
C GLY A 59 1.43 7.87 -9.95
N PHE A 60 2.22 6.98 -9.36
CA PHE A 60 3.41 6.43 -10.00
C PHE A 60 3.79 5.08 -9.40
N ARG A 61 4.67 4.35 -10.09
CA ARG A 61 5.27 3.09 -9.65
C ARG A 61 6.78 3.20 -9.70
N VAL A 62 7.42 2.58 -8.70
CA VAL A 62 8.87 2.52 -8.56
C VAL A 62 9.26 1.07 -8.38
N GLY A 63 10.03 0.53 -9.32
CA GLY A 63 10.68 -0.77 -9.18
C GLY A 63 12.12 -0.60 -8.74
N CYS A 64 12.59 -1.45 -7.83
CA CYS A 64 13.96 -1.44 -7.36
C CYS A 64 14.46 -2.87 -7.10
N LEU A 65 15.77 -3.06 -7.30
CA LEU A 65 16.48 -4.31 -7.00
C LEU A 65 17.43 -4.07 -5.83
N PRO A 66 17.09 -4.58 -4.62
CA PRO A 66 17.92 -4.43 -3.43
C PRO A 66 19.19 -5.30 -3.49
N GLU A 67 20.35 -4.74 -3.09
CA GLU A 67 21.63 -5.48 -3.16
C GLU A 67 21.89 -6.37 -1.94
N ASN A 68 21.71 -5.83 -0.73
CA ASN A 68 22.08 -6.48 0.53
C ASN A 68 20.88 -6.65 1.47
N ALA A 69 19.73 -7.04 0.90
CA ALA A 69 18.47 -7.18 1.62
C ALA A 69 17.93 -8.62 1.54
N PRO A 70 17.07 -9.04 2.50
CA PRO A 70 16.40 -10.33 2.47
C PRO A 70 15.32 -10.44 1.36
N ILE A 71 15.14 -9.37 0.59
CA ILE A 71 14.24 -9.25 -0.55
C ILE A 71 15.03 -9.15 -1.86
N SER A 72 14.50 -9.77 -2.91
CA SER A 72 15.09 -9.83 -4.26
C SER A 72 14.54 -8.75 -5.19
N LYS A 73 13.27 -8.36 -4.99
CA LYS A 73 12.58 -7.35 -5.80
C LYS A 73 11.69 -6.51 -4.90
N LEU A 74 11.66 -5.21 -5.12
CA LEU A 74 10.77 -4.28 -4.45
C LEU A 74 10.05 -3.42 -5.48
N GLU A 75 8.74 -3.37 -5.42
CA GLU A 75 7.91 -2.46 -6.19
C GLU A 75 7.05 -1.64 -5.24
N VAL A 76 7.16 -0.32 -5.32
CA VAL A 76 6.34 0.62 -4.58
C VAL A 76 5.45 1.36 -5.57
N THR A 77 4.15 1.13 -5.47
CA THR A 77 3.13 1.87 -6.23
C THR A 77 2.44 2.87 -5.33
N VAL A 78 2.39 4.13 -5.74
CA VAL A 78 1.62 5.19 -5.09
C VAL A 78 0.41 5.48 -5.96
N THR A 79 -0.78 5.39 -5.39
CA THR A 79 -2.04 5.76 -6.06
C THR A 79 -2.70 6.91 -5.33
N LEU A 80 -3.15 7.91 -6.08
CA LEU A 80 -3.81 9.09 -5.57
C LEU A 80 -5.30 9.06 -5.91
N LEU A 81 -6.12 9.66 -5.05
CA LEU A 81 -7.50 9.96 -5.38
C LEU A 81 -7.57 10.88 -6.62
N ALA A 82 -8.56 10.64 -7.48
CA ALA A 82 -8.83 11.44 -8.68
C ALA A 82 -9.41 12.82 -8.30
N ARG A 83 -8.54 13.73 -7.86
CA ARG A 83 -8.89 15.10 -7.42
C ARG A 83 -9.35 15.98 -8.59
N GLU A 84 -9.01 15.59 -9.81
CA GLU A 84 -9.43 16.21 -11.06
C GLU A 84 -10.90 15.91 -11.41
N MET A 85 -11.50 14.90 -10.79
CA MET A 85 -12.92 14.54 -10.94
C MET A 85 -13.70 14.96 -9.68
N PRO A 86 -14.27 16.17 -9.61
CA PRO A 86 -14.80 16.72 -8.36
C PRO A 86 -15.91 15.86 -7.73
N LEU A 87 -16.87 15.40 -8.53
CA LEU A 87 -17.97 14.54 -8.06
C LEU A 87 -17.45 13.20 -7.51
N TYR A 88 -16.54 12.55 -8.25
CA TYR A 88 -15.95 11.29 -7.82
C TYR A 88 -15.05 11.46 -6.59
N TYR A 89 -14.33 12.56 -6.49
CA TYR A 89 -13.48 12.88 -5.35
C TYR A 89 -14.29 13.03 -4.07
N VAL A 90 -15.39 13.78 -4.13
CA VAL A 90 -16.33 13.95 -3.02
C VAL A 90 -16.93 12.61 -2.61
N TYR A 91 -17.44 11.83 -3.56
CA TYR A 91 -17.95 10.48 -3.30
C TYR A 91 -16.90 9.56 -2.64
N SER A 92 -15.67 9.58 -3.15
CA SER A 92 -14.56 8.79 -2.61
C SER A 92 -14.21 9.20 -1.18
N LYS A 93 -14.28 10.49 -0.85
CA LYS A 93 -14.08 11.00 0.51
C LYS A 93 -15.18 10.56 1.46
N PHE A 94 -16.44 10.61 1.04
CA PHE A 94 -17.56 10.08 1.82
C PHE A 94 -17.44 8.58 2.08
N LYS A 95 -16.89 7.82 1.13
CA LYS A 95 -16.58 6.39 1.31
C LYS A 95 -15.29 6.13 2.12
N GLY A 96 -14.67 7.16 2.70
CA GLY A 96 -13.44 7.02 3.50
C GLY A 96 -12.25 6.51 2.68
N ARG A 97 -12.20 6.78 1.37
CA ARG A 97 -11.04 6.42 0.54
C ARG A 97 -9.91 7.43 0.75
N HIS A 98 -8.70 6.93 0.64
CA HIS A 98 -7.47 7.70 0.81
C HIS A 98 -6.52 7.43 -0.35
N ASP A 99 -5.51 8.30 -0.50
CA ASP A 99 -4.34 7.96 -1.31
C ASP A 99 -3.68 6.71 -0.71
N LYS A 100 -3.06 5.85 -1.52
CA LYS A 100 -2.49 4.58 -1.07
C LYS A 100 -1.03 4.45 -1.48
N ILE A 101 -0.30 3.73 -0.65
CA ILE A 101 1.00 3.16 -0.97
C ILE A 101 0.86 1.64 -0.93
N ILE A 102 1.24 1.01 -2.04
CA ILE A 102 1.20 -0.43 -2.26
C ILE A 102 2.63 -0.89 -2.46
N ILE A 103 3.11 -1.73 -1.56
CA ILE A 103 4.43 -2.32 -1.65
C ILE A 103 4.26 -3.79 -2.02
N ARG A 104 4.83 -4.16 -3.16
CA ARG A 104 4.97 -5.55 -3.61
C ARG A 104 6.43 -5.93 -3.48
N SER A 105 6.72 -7.09 -2.95
CA SER A 105 8.10 -7.56 -2.86
C SER A 105 8.19 -9.06 -3.02
N ASN A 106 9.32 -9.50 -3.56
CA ASN A 106 9.70 -10.91 -3.55
C ASN A 106 10.84 -11.07 -2.56
N PHE A 107 10.79 -12.13 -1.77
CA PHE A 107 11.89 -12.55 -0.92
C PHE A 107 12.97 -13.22 -1.78
N ARG A 108 14.18 -13.35 -1.25
CA ARG A 108 15.22 -14.16 -1.93
C ARG A 108 14.86 -15.64 -1.98
N LYS A 109 14.05 -16.10 -1.03
CA LYS A 109 13.49 -17.45 -0.99
C LYS A 109 11.98 -17.36 -0.77
N PRO A 110 11.17 -18.02 -1.61
CA PRO A 110 9.72 -18.02 -1.44
C PRO A 110 9.34 -18.65 -0.09
N PRO A 111 8.44 -18.05 0.70
CA PRO A 111 7.87 -18.70 1.86
C PRO A 111 7.01 -19.88 1.38
N LYS A 112 6.92 -20.94 2.18
CA LYS A 112 6.04 -22.09 1.92
C LYS A 112 4.71 -22.00 2.68
N PHE A 113 4.35 -20.78 3.09
CA PHE A 113 3.21 -20.51 3.95
C PHE A 113 2.52 -19.24 3.52
N ARG A 114 1.26 -19.10 3.94
CA ARG A 114 0.43 -17.93 3.68
C ARG A 114 0.06 -17.25 4.98
N ILE A 115 0.25 -15.95 5.07
CA ILE A 115 -0.20 -15.12 6.19
C ILE A 115 -1.00 -13.97 5.61
N GLU A 116 -2.19 -13.73 6.15
CA GLU A 116 -3.07 -12.64 5.76
C GLU A 116 -3.39 -11.78 6.98
N ILE A 117 -3.05 -10.51 6.90
CA ILE A 117 -3.26 -9.51 7.95
C ILE A 117 -4.05 -8.36 7.35
N GLN A 118 -5.24 -8.08 7.88
CA GLN A 118 -6.10 -7.02 7.33
C GLN A 118 -7.14 -6.54 8.33
N LYS A 119 -7.77 -5.40 8.03
CA LYS A 119 -8.93 -4.90 8.78
C LYS A 119 -10.18 -5.71 8.42
N GLU A 120 -10.98 -6.05 9.42
CA GLU A 120 -12.16 -6.92 9.25
C GLU A 120 -13.18 -6.39 8.23
N TRP A 121 -13.38 -5.07 8.19
CA TRP A 121 -14.36 -4.45 7.30
C TRP A 121 -13.94 -4.45 5.82
N MET A 122 -12.70 -4.83 5.49
CA MET A 122 -12.23 -4.91 4.09
C MET A 122 -12.29 -6.32 3.50
N ILE A 123 -12.74 -7.31 4.26
CA ILE A 123 -12.83 -8.67 3.78
C ILE A 123 -14.01 -8.78 2.83
N THR A 124 -13.74 -8.92 1.53
CA THR A 124 -14.76 -9.15 0.51
C THR A 124 -15.21 -10.61 0.51
N LYS A 125 -16.39 -10.90 -0.06
CA LYS A 125 -16.91 -12.27 -0.18
C LYS A 125 -15.95 -13.21 -0.92
N GLU A 126 -15.30 -12.71 -1.97
CA GLU A 126 -14.28 -13.45 -2.73
C GLU A 126 -13.07 -13.78 -1.84
N MET A 127 -12.61 -12.81 -1.05
CA MET A 127 -11.51 -13.05 -0.12
C MET A 127 -11.89 -14.02 1.00
N GLN A 128 -13.15 -13.99 1.48
CA GLN A 128 -13.62 -14.88 2.55
C GLN A 128 -13.35 -16.34 2.23
N GLN A 129 -13.64 -16.79 1.00
CA GLN A 129 -13.38 -18.19 0.61
C GLN A 129 -11.91 -18.56 0.78
N SER A 130 -10.99 -17.72 0.26
CA SER A 130 -9.55 -17.96 0.38
C SER A 130 -9.00 -17.86 1.82
N LEU A 131 -9.79 -17.32 2.75
CA LEU A 131 -9.43 -17.13 4.15
C LEU A 131 -10.07 -18.17 5.08
N MET A 132 -11.09 -18.91 4.62
CA MET A 132 -11.71 -19.99 5.40
C MET A 132 -10.74 -21.15 5.66
N GLU A 133 -9.76 -21.33 4.77
CA GLU A 133 -8.67 -22.30 4.92
C GLU A 133 -7.61 -21.88 5.95
N LEU A 134 -7.72 -20.67 6.51
CA LEU A 134 -6.76 -20.11 7.45
C LEU A 134 -7.39 -19.89 8.82
N GLU A 135 -6.67 -20.27 9.87
CA GLU A 135 -7.13 -20.04 11.24
C GLU A 135 -6.79 -18.61 11.70
N GLU A 136 -7.70 -17.99 12.46
CA GLU A 136 -7.44 -16.70 13.10
C GLU A 136 -6.47 -16.88 14.28
N ILE A 137 -5.32 -16.22 14.20
CA ILE A 137 -4.27 -16.33 15.22
C ILE A 137 -4.18 -15.03 16.00
N LYS A 138 -4.35 -15.14 17.32
CA LYS A 138 -4.15 -14.02 18.26
C LYS A 138 -2.73 -14.07 18.82
N LEU A 139 -1.98 -12.98 18.66
CA LEU A 139 -0.67 -12.78 19.26
C LEU A 139 -0.70 -11.61 20.24
N ASN A 140 0.02 -11.76 21.36
CA ASN A 140 0.20 -10.69 22.34
C ASN A 140 1.01 -9.55 21.71
N GLY A 141 0.54 -8.31 21.91
CA GLY A 141 1.17 -7.12 21.31
C GLY A 141 0.83 -6.90 19.83
N PHE A 142 -0.01 -7.74 19.21
CA PHE A 142 -0.49 -7.50 17.85
C PHE A 142 -1.55 -6.39 17.83
N PRO A 143 -1.61 -5.56 16.77
CA PRO A 143 -2.56 -4.46 16.73
C PRO A 143 -4.03 -4.94 16.70
N LYS A 144 -4.85 -4.45 17.64
CA LYS A 144 -6.25 -4.90 17.83
C LYS A 144 -7.17 -4.67 16.63
N THR A 145 -6.85 -3.71 15.77
CA THR A 145 -7.67 -3.38 14.59
C THR A 145 -7.33 -4.24 13.37
N LEU A 146 -6.27 -5.05 13.45
CA LEU A 146 -5.87 -5.98 12.40
C LEU A 146 -6.18 -7.40 12.85
N LYS A 147 -6.80 -8.17 11.96
CA LYS A 147 -6.95 -9.62 12.12
C LYS A 147 -5.85 -10.31 11.34
N MET A 148 -5.27 -11.33 11.94
CA MET A 148 -4.24 -12.16 11.33
C MET A 148 -4.76 -13.58 11.16
N ARG A 149 -4.57 -14.13 9.96
CA ARG A 149 -4.92 -15.51 9.62
C ARG A 149 -3.75 -16.20 8.96
N ALA A 150 -3.50 -17.46 9.34
CA ALA A 150 -2.46 -18.29 8.75
C ALA A 150 -2.79 -19.79 8.95
N PRO A 151 -2.14 -20.70 8.20
CA PRO A 151 -2.41 -22.13 8.33
C PRO A 151 -1.79 -22.74 9.60
N GLU A 152 -0.72 -22.15 10.14
CA GLU A 152 0.00 -22.71 11.29
C GLU A 152 0.48 -21.64 12.27
N LYS A 153 0.13 -21.82 13.56
CA LYS A 153 0.47 -20.88 14.64
C LYS A 153 1.97 -20.77 14.93
N HIS A 154 2.73 -21.86 14.77
CA HIS A 154 4.16 -21.89 15.09
C HIS A 154 4.99 -20.96 14.19
N GLN A 155 4.73 -21.00 12.87
CA GLN A 155 5.45 -20.17 11.90
C GLN A 155 5.16 -18.68 12.10
N VAL A 156 3.90 -18.35 12.42
CA VAL A 156 3.47 -17.00 12.76
C VAL A 156 4.12 -16.50 14.03
N ALA A 157 4.13 -17.30 15.10
CA ALA A 157 4.80 -16.94 16.34
C ALA A 157 6.28 -16.63 16.08
N LYS A 158 6.99 -17.47 15.32
CA LYS A 158 8.39 -17.28 14.94
C LYS A 158 8.62 -16.01 14.12
N LEU A 159 7.74 -15.69 13.17
CA LEU A 159 7.83 -14.47 12.33
C LEU A 159 7.70 -13.20 13.17
N PHE A 160 6.72 -13.20 14.07
CA PHE A 160 6.36 -12.05 14.89
C PHE A 160 7.04 -12.06 16.28
N SER A 161 8.03 -12.93 16.51
CA SER A 161 8.84 -12.95 17.75
C SER A 161 9.64 -11.65 17.96
N SER A 162 9.96 -10.93 16.89
CA SER A 162 10.74 -9.70 16.99
C SER A 162 9.90 -8.56 17.58
N LYS A 163 10.27 -8.12 18.79
CA LYS A 163 9.69 -6.92 19.42
C LYS A 163 9.78 -5.68 18.53
N ALA A 164 10.88 -5.54 17.78
CA ALA A 164 11.08 -4.42 16.86
C ALA A 164 10.11 -4.45 15.67
N LEU A 165 9.76 -5.65 15.18
CA LEU A 165 8.77 -5.83 14.12
C LEU A 165 7.36 -5.50 14.64
N LEU A 166 6.99 -6.04 15.80
CA LEU A 166 5.70 -5.76 16.43
C LEU A 166 5.52 -4.27 16.75
N ALA A 167 6.55 -3.60 17.28
CA ALA A 167 6.51 -2.16 17.55
C ALA A 167 6.31 -1.33 16.26
N ASN A 168 6.98 -1.73 15.17
CA ASN A 168 6.82 -1.05 13.89
C ASN A 168 5.43 -1.30 13.29
N LEU A 169 4.89 -2.51 13.43
CA LEU A 169 3.53 -2.85 13.01
C LEU A 169 2.48 -2.06 13.80
N GLN A 170 2.66 -1.91 15.13
CA GLN A 170 1.81 -1.05 15.97
C GLN A 170 1.83 0.40 15.52
N ARG A 171 3.02 0.95 15.21
CA ARG A 171 3.16 2.31 14.67
C ARG A 171 2.41 2.51 13.35
N LEU A 172 2.34 1.46 12.53
CA LEU A 172 1.68 1.47 11.22
C LEU A 172 0.21 1.06 11.26
N ASN A 173 -0.31 0.65 12.41
CA ASN A 173 -1.65 0.06 12.56
C ASN A 173 -2.78 0.91 11.94
N GLY A 174 -2.73 2.22 12.14
CA GLY A 174 -3.75 3.14 11.58
C GLY A 174 -3.75 3.18 10.05
N CYS A 175 -2.62 2.90 9.40
CA CYS A 175 -2.46 3.02 7.96
C CYS A 175 -2.61 1.68 7.23
N ILE A 176 -2.18 0.57 7.83
CA ILE A 176 -2.21 -0.75 7.16
C ILE A 176 -3.66 -1.09 6.83
N GLU A 177 -3.88 -1.33 5.55
CA GLU A 177 -5.11 -1.85 5.03
C GLU A 177 -5.01 -3.38 4.93
N ARG A 178 -3.97 -3.86 4.24
CA ARG A 178 -3.72 -5.29 4.01
C ARG A 178 -2.22 -5.55 4.03
N LEU A 179 -1.82 -6.67 4.63
CA LEU A 179 -0.48 -7.21 4.61
C LEU A 179 -0.61 -8.72 4.36
N SER A 180 -0.06 -9.19 3.25
CA SER A 180 -0.14 -10.58 2.83
C SER A 180 1.27 -11.10 2.56
N ILE A 181 1.55 -12.30 3.07
CA ILE A 181 2.73 -13.09 2.73
C ILE A 181 2.21 -14.36 2.06
N MET A 182 2.72 -14.68 0.88
CA MET A 182 2.25 -15.82 0.07
C MET A 182 3.41 -16.47 -0.69
N HIS A 183 3.17 -17.68 -1.19
CA HIS A 183 4.18 -18.44 -1.92
C HIS A 183 4.41 -17.88 -3.32
N GLU A 184 3.33 -17.49 -3.97
CA GLU A 184 3.28 -16.94 -5.33
C GLU A 184 3.80 -15.50 -5.38
N GLU A 185 4.21 -15.05 -6.56
CA GLU A 185 4.57 -13.64 -6.74
C GLU A 185 3.30 -12.77 -6.86
N PRO A 186 3.24 -11.59 -6.19
CA PRO A 186 4.23 -11.06 -5.25
C PRO A 186 4.17 -11.76 -3.89
N GLN A 187 5.31 -12.20 -3.38
CA GLN A 187 5.39 -12.98 -2.13
C GLN A 187 5.07 -12.14 -0.89
N LEU A 188 5.21 -10.82 -0.99
CA LEU A 188 4.77 -9.84 -0.02
C LEU A 188 3.91 -8.78 -0.70
N LEU A 189 2.71 -8.56 -0.18
CA LEU A 189 1.83 -7.46 -0.57
C LEU A 189 1.46 -6.65 0.67
N LEU A 190 1.81 -5.38 0.68
CA LEU A 190 1.46 -4.44 1.75
C LEU A 190 0.72 -3.24 1.15
N ILE A 191 -0.51 -3.02 1.58
CA ILE A 191 -1.35 -1.89 1.21
C ILE A 191 -1.55 -1.04 2.46
N CYS A 192 -1.22 0.24 2.38
CA CYS A 192 -1.42 1.20 3.47
C CYS A 192 -1.92 2.55 2.93
N ALA A 193 -2.68 3.26 3.74
CA ALA A 193 -3.05 4.64 3.47
C ALA A 193 -1.79 5.51 3.42
N LEU A 194 -1.61 6.26 2.34
CA LEU A 194 -0.41 7.05 2.09
C LEU A 194 -0.27 8.15 3.14
N ARG A 195 0.81 8.07 3.93
CA ARG A 195 1.26 9.13 4.84
C ARG A 195 2.76 9.26 4.70
N GLU A 196 3.22 10.46 4.39
CA GLU A 196 4.63 10.72 4.07
C GLU A 196 5.58 10.34 5.21
N ASN A 197 5.20 10.67 6.45
CA ASN A 197 5.97 10.34 7.65
C ASN A 197 6.05 8.83 7.97
N LEU A 198 5.29 8.00 7.25
CA LEU A 198 5.28 6.54 7.41
C LEU A 198 6.04 5.81 6.29
N ILE A 199 6.54 6.51 5.27
CA ILE A 199 7.27 5.87 4.15
C ILE A 199 8.47 5.07 4.65
N GLN A 200 9.33 5.69 5.46
CA GLN A 200 10.50 5.00 6.03
C GLN A 200 10.09 3.83 6.95
N PRO A 201 9.17 4.01 7.93
CA PRO A 201 8.65 2.89 8.72
C PRO A 201 8.09 1.72 7.90
N LEU A 202 7.43 1.99 6.76
CA LEU A 202 6.91 0.97 5.85
C LEU A 202 8.03 0.18 5.17
N LEU A 203 9.05 0.85 4.65
CA LEU A 203 10.22 0.18 4.05
C LEU A 203 11.00 -0.64 5.10
N LYS A 204 11.08 -0.12 6.33
CA LYS A 204 11.65 -0.85 7.46
C LYS A 204 10.82 -2.09 7.81
N LEU A 205 9.49 -2.01 7.75
CA LEU A 205 8.62 -3.17 8.00
C LEU A 205 8.87 -4.27 6.96
N VAL A 206 8.98 -3.90 5.68
CA VAL A 206 9.22 -4.84 4.58
C VAL A 206 10.55 -5.58 4.76
N THR A 207 11.62 -4.86 5.12
CA THR A 207 12.92 -5.47 5.39
C THR A 207 12.89 -6.38 6.63
N GLN A 208 12.24 -5.95 7.72
CA GLN A 208 12.05 -6.76 8.93
C GLN A 208 11.26 -8.05 8.66
N LEU A 209 10.20 -7.98 7.84
CA LEU A 209 9.44 -9.16 7.42
C LEU A 209 10.30 -10.09 6.57
N GLY A 210 11.12 -9.55 5.66
CA GLY A 210 12.07 -10.34 4.89
C GLY A 210 13.06 -11.09 5.77
N GLU A 211 13.64 -10.45 6.78
CA GLU A 211 14.52 -11.13 7.74
C GLU A 211 13.79 -12.23 8.51
N GLY A 212 12.57 -11.96 8.97
CA GLY A 212 11.77 -12.97 9.66
C GLY A 212 11.43 -14.17 8.78
N VAL A 213 11.07 -13.95 7.51
CA VAL A 213 10.82 -15.03 6.52
C VAL A 213 12.10 -15.82 6.25
N LYS A 214 13.25 -15.16 6.14
CA LYS A 214 14.56 -15.78 5.97
C LYS A 214 14.89 -16.74 7.13
N ILE A 215 14.63 -16.33 8.37
CA ILE A 215 14.83 -17.16 9.57
C ILE A 215 13.89 -18.38 9.59
N ILE A 216 12.66 -18.25 9.11
CA ILE A 216 11.69 -19.36 9.06
C ILE A 216 12.06 -20.37 7.96
N THR A 217 12.44 -19.87 6.79
CA THR A 217 12.79 -20.71 5.62
C THR A 217 14.18 -21.35 5.71
N GLY A 218 14.91 -21.11 6.81
CA GLY A 218 16.12 -21.83 7.16
C GLY A 218 17.34 -21.47 6.32
N ARG A 219 17.72 -20.18 6.26
CA ARG A 219 19.09 -19.66 6.01
C ARG A 219 19.08 -18.13 6.03
#